data_AF-A0A2U8VN46-F1
#
_entry.id   AF-A0A2U8VN46-F1
#
_cell.length_a   1.000
_cell.length_b   1.000
_cell.length_c   1.000
_cell.angle_alpha   90.00
_cell.angle_beta   90.00
_cell.angle_gamma   90.00
#
_symmetry.space_group_name_H-M   'P 1'
#
loop_
_entity.id
_entity.type
_entity.pdbx_description
1 polymer ?
#
loop_
_entity_poly.entity_id
_entity_poly.type
_entity_poly.pdbx_seq_one_letter_code
_entity_poly.pdbx_strand_id
1 'polypeptide(L)'
;MKIVFGGQLDRVFANEFAISMGLEPDDNVDLELVEERRAADARYFELAGTLAALSDEIVPLPYVRYAPDPVRDEGTLGTPVRVTDPEAFMQRLRAIFHFDQVTEEALDVARVCVLGRLAAASNDVLNAIDTKEAWIGHYHALRHLHNDDGRAETYLAGLLMQALWAWETAAVLVLAECDRFILADLGAILVKNRWPRPFAIPDLRYMGPPHDEKICGPLVNLRPADLPTVEAFRQEPSVRAYATSVFDAIRNAEAGHVGITLEKAYRSVGPGVPDGRADITLVAASVNMFSNAGTVTPGGQPDPDDWSNRRFPARKLRAIVLV
;
A
#
# COMPACT_ATOMS: atom_id res chain seq x y z
N MET A 1 13.58 -6.35 5.61
CA MET A 1 12.43 -5.57 6.07
C MET A 1 11.13 -6.14 5.49
N LYS A 2 10.05 -6.20 6.28
CA LYS A 2 8.71 -6.51 5.79
C LYS A 2 8.03 -5.24 5.28
N ILE A 3 7.39 -5.29 4.12
CA ILE A 3 6.66 -4.16 3.54
C ILE A 3 5.23 -4.52 3.19
N VAL A 4 4.34 -3.54 3.26
CA VAL A 4 2.98 -3.60 2.70
C VAL A 4 2.90 -2.46 1.68
N PHE A 5 2.61 -2.78 0.42
CA PHE A 5 2.31 -1.75 -0.56
C PHE A 5 0.91 -1.20 -0.31
N GLY A 6 0.79 0.13 -0.41
CA GLY A 6 -0.49 0.82 -0.36
C GLY A 6 -0.89 1.35 -1.73
N GLY A 7 -2.19 1.34 -2.02
CA GLY A 7 -2.79 2.07 -3.12
C GLY A 7 -2.27 1.66 -4.49
N GLN A 8 -1.77 2.63 -5.26
CA GLN A 8 -1.30 2.43 -6.64
C GLN A 8 -0.17 1.43 -6.71
N LEU A 9 0.76 1.44 -5.74
CA LEU A 9 1.91 0.53 -5.74
C LEU A 9 1.47 -0.93 -5.57
N ASP A 10 0.46 -1.18 -4.73
CA ASP A 10 -0.09 -2.53 -4.54
C ASP A 10 -0.82 -2.98 -5.80
N ARG A 11 -1.65 -2.10 -6.38
CA ARG A 11 -2.38 -2.38 -7.63
C ARG A 11 -1.45 -2.81 -8.76
N VAL A 12 -0.43 -2.02 -9.09
CA VAL A 12 0.44 -2.32 -10.23
C VAL A 12 1.28 -3.57 -9.97
N PHE A 13 1.73 -3.77 -8.72
CA PHE A 13 2.49 -4.96 -8.36
C PHE A 13 1.63 -6.23 -8.42
N ALA A 14 0.37 -6.14 -8.00
CA ALA A 14 -0.62 -7.22 -8.10
C ALA A 14 -0.97 -7.54 -9.56
N ASN A 15 -1.10 -6.53 -10.43
CA ASN A 15 -1.30 -6.72 -11.87
C ASN A 15 -0.13 -7.49 -12.51
N GLU A 16 1.11 -7.08 -12.23
CA GLU A 16 2.30 -7.78 -12.74
C GLU A 16 2.40 -9.22 -12.20
N PHE A 17 1.96 -9.44 -10.96
CA PHE A 17 1.83 -10.79 -10.41
C PHE A 17 0.81 -11.63 -11.16
N ALA A 18 -0.36 -11.08 -11.46
CA ALA A 18 -1.39 -11.76 -12.25
C ALA A 18 -0.86 -12.17 -13.64
N ILE A 19 -0.17 -11.25 -14.32
CA ILE A 19 0.42 -11.48 -15.64
C ILE A 19 1.48 -12.60 -15.58
N SER A 20 2.36 -12.57 -14.58
CA SER A 20 3.38 -13.61 -14.40
C SER A 20 2.80 -15.01 -14.21
N MET A 21 1.57 -15.09 -13.73
CA MET A 21 0.81 -16.32 -13.55
C MET A 21 0.05 -16.75 -14.82
N GLY A 22 0.17 -16.01 -15.92
CA GLY A 22 -0.55 -16.26 -17.16
C GLY A 22 -2.04 -15.92 -17.08
N LEU A 23 -2.45 -15.05 -16.17
CA LEU A 23 -3.83 -14.57 -16.12
C LEU A 23 -4.03 -13.49 -17.18
N GLU A 24 -4.96 -13.73 -18.10
CA GLU A 24 -5.31 -12.78 -19.15
C GLU A 24 -6.36 -11.77 -18.65
N PRO A 25 -6.38 -10.55 -19.23
CA PRO A 25 -7.52 -9.64 -19.08
C PRO A 25 -8.83 -10.34 -19.51
N ASP A 26 -9.98 -9.86 -19.02
CA ASP A 26 -11.28 -10.35 -19.47
C ASP A 26 -11.39 -10.22 -21.01
N ASP A 27 -12.02 -11.20 -21.66
CA ASP A 27 -12.19 -11.28 -23.13
C ASP A 27 -12.82 -10.02 -23.75
N ASN A 28 -13.45 -9.18 -22.93
CA ASN A 28 -14.13 -7.94 -23.33
C ASN A 28 -13.29 -6.66 -23.15
N VAL A 29 -12.03 -6.75 -22.73
CA VAL A 29 -11.16 -5.57 -22.51
C VAL A 29 -10.41 -5.20 -23.79
N ASP A 30 -10.39 -3.91 -24.10
CA ASP A 30 -9.58 -3.36 -25.20
C ASP A 30 -8.08 -3.49 -24.89
N LEU A 31 -7.37 -4.25 -25.72
CA LEU A 31 -5.92 -4.49 -25.56
C LEU A 31 -5.08 -3.22 -25.73
N GLU A 32 -5.51 -2.29 -26.59
CA GLU A 32 -4.80 -1.02 -26.80
C GLU A 32 -4.83 -0.19 -25.51
N LEU A 33 -5.98 -0.15 -24.84
CA LEU A 33 -6.16 0.53 -23.56
C LEU A 33 -5.37 -0.14 -22.42
N VAL A 34 -5.22 -1.47 -22.45
CA VAL A 34 -4.36 -2.21 -21.50
C VAL A 34 -2.89 -1.80 -21.68
N GLU A 35 -2.41 -1.67 -22.91
CA GLU A 35 -1.05 -1.24 -23.21
C GLU A 35 -0.81 0.22 -22.79
N GLU A 36 -1.74 1.13 -23.08
CA GLU A 36 -1.69 2.52 -22.61
C GLU A 36 -1.63 2.59 -21.08
N ARG A 37 -2.45 1.77 -20.41
CA ARG A 37 -2.45 1.73 -18.94
C ARG A 37 -1.15 1.17 -18.38
N ARG A 38 -0.59 0.13 -18.98
CA ARG A 38 0.73 -0.40 -18.60
C ARG A 38 1.82 0.66 -18.76
N ALA A 39 1.79 1.44 -19.83
CA ALA A 39 2.73 2.55 -20.02
C ALA A 39 2.56 3.63 -18.93
N ALA A 40 1.33 3.96 -18.54
CA ALA A 40 1.05 4.87 -17.44
C ALA A 40 1.49 4.32 -16.07
N ASP A 41 1.37 3.01 -15.86
CA ASP A 41 1.69 2.30 -14.62
C ASP A 41 3.17 1.94 -14.48
N ALA A 42 3.95 2.01 -15.57
CA ALA A 42 5.35 1.60 -15.62
C ALA A 42 6.17 2.26 -14.51
N ARG A 43 5.97 3.56 -14.27
CA ARG A 43 6.68 4.26 -13.19
C ARG A 43 6.29 3.73 -11.81
N TYR A 44 5.01 3.49 -11.55
CA TYR A 44 4.59 2.91 -10.26
C TYR A 44 5.16 1.50 -10.07
N PHE A 45 5.23 0.70 -11.13
CA PHE A 45 5.86 -0.61 -11.06
C PHE A 45 7.37 -0.51 -10.83
N GLU A 46 8.09 0.40 -11.48
CA GLU A 46 9.51 0.64 -11.18
C GLU A 46 9.74 0.97 -9.70
N LEU A 47 8.89 1.84 -9.13
CA LEU A 47 8.94 2.22 -7.72
C LEU A 47 8.65 1.03 -6.80
N ALA A 48 7.55 0.33 -7.04
CA ALA A 48 7.14 -0.83 -6.24
C ALA A 48 8.18 -1.96 -6.37
N GLY A 49 8.59 -2.29 -7.58
CA GLY A 49 9.58 -3.31 -7.90
C GLY A 49 10.95 -3.00 -7.29
N THR A 50 11.39 -1.74 -7.28
CA THR A 50 12.61 -1.33 -6.58
C THR A 50 12.51 -1.64 -5.09
N LEU A 51 11.43 -1.23 -4.42
CA LEU A 51 11.26 -1.51 -2.98
C LEU A 51 11.05 -3.00 -2.70
N ALA A 52 10.39 -3.73 -3.59
CA ALA A 52 10.22 -5.17 -3.52
C ALA A 52 11.56 -5.90 -3.58
N ALA A 53 12.44 -5.53 -4.52
CA ALA A 53 13.78 -6.11 -4.67
C ALA A 53 14.66 -5.82 -3.45
N LEU A 54 14.49 -4.64 -2.83
CA LEU A 54 15.20 -4.30 -1.61
C LEU A 54 14.63 -5.03 -0.40
N SER A 55 13.31 -5.26 -0.32
CA SER A 55 12.59 -5.88 0.82
C SER A 55 12.95 -7.36 1.08
N ASP A 56 12.78 -7.82 2.32
CA ASP A 56 12.89 -9.25 2.64
C ASP A 56 11.59 -9.99 2.30
N GLU A 57 10.46 -9.33 2.50
CA GLU A 57 9.13 -9.91 2.42
C GLU A 57 8.13 -8.81 2.08
N ILE A 58 7.30 -9.09 1.07
CA ILE A 58 6.09 -8.33 0.80
C ILE A 58 4.97 -9.05 1.53
N VAL A 59 4.28 -8.32 2.40
CA VAL A 59 3.14 -8.81 3.16
C VAL A 59 1.90 -8.35 2.40
N PRO A 60 1.27 -9.20 1.57
CA PRO A 60 0.07 -8.82 0.86
C PRO A 60 -1.08 -8.63 1.86
N LEU A 61 -2.07 -7.82 1.48
CA LEU A 61 -3.35 -7.85 2.16
C LEU A 61 -3.91 -9.28 2.13
N PRO A 62 -4.52 -9.76 3.23
CA PRO A 62 -5.21 -11.03 3.26
C PRO A 62 -6.24 -11.13 2.14
N TYR A 63 -6.08 -12.16 1.31
CA TYR A 63 -7.09 -12.55 0.36
C TYR A 63 -8.09 -13.49 1.03
N VAL A 64 -9.37 -13.12 1.11
CA VAL A 64 -10.43 -14.09 1.39
C VAL A 64 -10.74 -14.77 0.07
N ARG A 65 -10.70 -16.09 -0.07
CA ARG A 65 -11.31 -16.67 -1.28
C ARG A 65 -12.81 -16.36 -1.20
N TYR A 66 -13.31 -15.35 -1.93
CA TYR A 66 -14.74 -15.27 -2.19
C TYR A 66 -15.03 -16.59 -2.88
N ALA A 67 -15.83 -17.43 -2.24
CA ALA A 67 -16.06 -18.79 -2.68
C ALA A 67 -16.34 -18.74 -4.19
N PRO A 68 -15.58 -19.48 -5.02
CA PRO A 68 -15.90 -19.53 -6.42
C PRO A 68 -17.36 -19.95 -6.49
N ASP A 69 -18.12 -19.28 -7.37
CA ASP A 69 -19.30 -19.90 -7.95
C ASP A 69 -18.94 -21.37 -8.22
N PRO A 70 -19.73 -22.35 -7.78
CA PRO A 70 -19.33 -23.76 -7.74
C PRO A 70 -19.15 -24.41 -9.13
N VAL A 71 -18.90 -23.60 -10.17
CA VAL A 71 -18.69 -24.03 -11.55
C VAL A 71 -17.46 -23.33 -12.12
N ARG A 72 -16.28 -23.84 -11.78
CA ARG A 72 -15.15 -24.06 -12.71
C ARG A 72 -13.99 -24.66 -11.91
N ASP A 73 -14.10 -25.97 -11.77
CA ASP A 73 -12.96 -26.85 -11.61
C ASP A 73 -12.18 -26.81 -12.93
N GLU A 74 -10.88 -26.52 -12.87
CA GLU A 74 -9.80 -27.10 -13.71
C GLU A 74 -8.54 -26.22 -13.65
N GLY A 75 -7.41 -26.84 -13.30
CA GLY A 75 -6.08 -26.35 -13.68
C GLY A 75 -5.30 -25.57 -12.62
N THR A 76 -4.62 -26.31 -11.72
CA THR A 76 -3.28 -25.99 -11.19
C THR A 76 -2.88 -24.51 -11.12
N LEU A 77 -3.30 -23.82 -10.07
CA LEU A 77 -2.68 -22.55 -9.64
C LEU A 77 -1.27 -22.87 -9.11
N GLY A 78 -0.25 -22.42 -9.84
CA GLY A 78 1.16 -22.54 -9.49
C GLY A 78 1.46 -22.06 -8.07
N THR A 79 2.24 -22.88 -7.37
CA THR A 79 2.65 -22.83 -5.97
C THR A 79 3.55 -21.62 -5.65
N PRO A 80 3.77 -21.26 -4.37
CA PRO A 80 3.28 -20.00 -3.81
C PRO A 80 4.40 -19.14 -3.18
N VAL A 81 4.09 -17.89 -2.81
CA VAL A 81 4.73 -17.33 -1.60
C VAL A 81 4.40 -18.31 -0.49
N ARG A 82 5.39 -18.93 0.17
CA ARG A 82 5.18 -19.97 1.21
C ARG A 82 4.26 -19.48 2.35
N VAL A 83 2.96 -19.53 2.12
CA VAL A 83 1.94 -19.68 3.13
C VAL A 83 1.73 -21.17 3.19
N THR A 84 2.47 -21.83 4.09
CA THR A 84 2.50 -23.30 4.25
C THR A 84 1.12 -23.91 4.52
N ASP A 85 0.11 -23.08 4.80
CA ASP A 85 -1.28 -23.46 4.94
C ASP A 85 -2.17 -22.20 4.80
N PRO A 86 -2.76 -21.93 3.61
CA PRO A 86 -3.65 -20.80 3.39
C PRO A 86 -4.86 -20.79 4.33
N GLU A 87 -5.35 -21.96 4.73
CA GLU A 87 -6.49 -22.11 5.64
C GLU A 87 -6.07 -21.73 7.08
N ALA A 88 -4.91 -22.18 7.54
CA ALA A 88 -4.38 -21.76 8.85
C ALA A 88 -3.94 -20.28 8.86
N PHE A 89 -3.51 -19.71 7.73
CA PHE A 89 -3.27 -18.28 7.59
C PHE A 89 -4.60 -17.51 7.69
N MET A 90 -5.63 -17.90 6.95
CA MET A 90 -6.96 -17.31 7.02
C MET A 90 -7.62 -17.47 8.40
N GLN A 91 -7.43 -18.61 9.07
CA GLN A 91 -7.90 -18.82 10.43
C GLN A 91 -7.13 -17.95 11.43
N ARG A 92 -5.80 -17.79 11.28
CA ARG A 92 -5.04 -16.83 12.08
C ARG A 92 -5.50 -15.39 11.81
N LEU A 93 -5.81 -15.03 10.57
CA LEU A 93 -6.28 -13.71 10.21
C LEU A 93 -7.64 -13.39 10.81
N ARG A 94 -8.61 -14.31 10.67
CA ARG A 94 -9.91 -14.24 11.35
C ARG A 94 -9.78 -14.25 12.88
N ALA A 95 -8.72 -14.87 13.41
CA ALA A 95 -8.41 -14.87 14.84
C ALA A 95 -7.65 -13.62 15.32
N ILE A 96 -6.95 -12.91 14.43
CA ILE A 96 -6.25 -11.65 14.74
C ILE A 96 -7.26 -10.49 14.69
N PHE A 97 -8.24 -10.52 13.78
CA PHE A 97 -9.30 -9.51 13.68
C PHE A 97 -10.54 -10.04 12.95
N HIS A 98 -11.72 -9.52 13.28
CA HIS A 98 -12.97 -9.75 12.53
C HIS A 98 -12.86 -9.09 11.14
N PHE A 99 -12.07 -9.67 10.22
CA PHE A 99 -11.65 -9.07 8.94
C PHE A 99 -12.81 -8.49 8.14
N ASP A 100 -13.92 -9.23 8.03
CA ASP A 100 -15.11 -8.79 7.29
C ASP A 100 -15.74 -7.55 7.95
N GLN A 101 -15.86 -7.54 9.29
CA GLN A 101 -16.34 -6.38 10.04
C GLN A 101 -15.41 -5.18 9.83
N VAL A 102 -14.10 -5.37 9.95
CA VAL A 102 -13.13 -4.27 9.78
C VAL A 102 -13.14 -3.71 8.35
N THR A 103 -13.41 -4.56 7.35
CA THR A 103 -13.57 -4.14 5.95
C THR A 103 -14.81 -3.26 5.77
N GLU A 104 -15.94 -3.66 6.34
CA GLU A 104 -17.16 -2.84 6.34
C GLU A 104 -16.95 -1.51 7.08
N GLU A 105 -16.28 -1.53 8.23
CA GLU A 105 -15.93 -0.33 8.97
C GLU A 105 -15.01 0.61 8.15
N ALA A 106 -14.08 0.06 7.38
CA ALA A 106 -13.22 0.82 6.47
C ALA A 106 -14.02 1.45 5.33
N LEU A 107 -14.98 0.71 4.75
CA LEU A 107 -15.89 1.21 3.73
C LEU A 107 -16.77 2.34 4.25
N ASP A 108 -17.28 2.23 5.48
CA ASP A 108 -18.06 3.30 6.09
C ASP A 108 -17.22 4.56 6.27
N VAL A 109 -16.00 4.46 6.84
CA VAL A 109 -15.07 5.61 6.92
C VAL A 109 -14.83 6.21 5.55
N ALA A 110 -14.56 5.39 4.54
CA ALA A 110 -14.30 5.83 3.17
C ALA A 110 -15.49 6.59 2.58
N ARG A 111 -16.71 6.04 2.67
CA ARG A 111 -17.94 6.68 2.19
C ARG A 111 -18.13 8.06 2.79
N VAL A 112 -17.97 8.19 4.11
CA VAL A 112 -18.19 9.50 4.74
C VAL A 112 -17.07 10.50 4.37
N CYS A 113 -15.85 10.03 4.13
CA CYS A 113 -14.75 10.91 3.69
C CYS A 113 -14.91 11.38 2.24
N VAL A 114 -15.39 10.53 1.33
CA VAL A 114 -15.73 10.93 -0.06
C VAL A 114 -16.80 12.02 -0.05
N LEU A 115 -17.82 11.90 0.81
CA LEU A 115 -18.83 12.95 1.01
C LEU A 115 -18.25 14.25 1.60
N GLY A 116 -17.15 14.16 2.35
CA GLY A 116 -16.46 15.27 3.00
C GLY A 116 -15.69 16.22 2.07
N ARG A 117 -15.62 15.90 0.77
CA ARG A 117 -14.85 16.58 -0.30
C ARG A 117 -13.33 16.54 -0.05
N LEU A 118 -12.63 15.68 -0.77
CA LEU A 118 -11.17 15.61 -0.79
C LEU A 118 -10.58 16.77 -1.61
N ALA A 119 -9.28 17.04 -1.45
CA ALA A 119 -8.59 18.02 -2.28
C ALA A 119 -8.60 17.58 -3.76
N ALA A 120 -8.44 18.55 -4.68
CA ALA A 120 -8.46 18.28 -6.12
C ALA A 120 -7.49 17.17 -6.54
N ALA A 121 -6.24 17.22 -6.06
CA ALA A 121 -5.23 16.20 -6.37
C ALA A 121 -5.65 14.78 -5.92
N SER A 122 -6.30 14.66 -4.76
CA SER A 122 -6.83 13.37 -4.27
C SER A 122 -8.02 12.90 -5.12
N ASN A 123 -8.90 13.82 -5.55
CA ASN A 123 -10.01 13.46 -6.43
C ASN A 123 -9.53 13.03 -7.82
N ASP A 124 -8.51 13.68 -8.38
CA ASP A 124 -7.96 13.33 -9.69
C ASP A 124 -7.43 11.89 -9.70
N VAL A 125 -6.78 11.48 -8.61
CA VAL A 125 -6.29 10.11 -8.44
C VAL A 125 -7.46 9.13 -8.33
N LEU A 126 -8.48 9.44 -7.53
CA LEU A 126 -9.66 8.58 -7.38
C LEU A 126 -10.43 8.44 -8.70
N ASN A 127 -10.61 9.53 -9.45
CA ASN A 127 -11.22 9.52 -10.78
C ASN A 127 -10.43 8.66 -11.78
N ALA A 128 -9.10 8.66 -11.68
CA ALA A 128 -8.23 7.83 -12.54
C ALA A 128 -8.22 6.34 -12.18
N ILE A 129 -8.78 5.97 -11.01
CA ILE A 129 -8.92 4.59 -10.53
C ILE A 129 -10.33 4.06 -10.75
N ASP A 130 -11.33 4.95 -10.82
CA ASP A 130 -12.76 4.66 -11.03
C ASP A 130 -13.10 4.14 -12.45
N THR A 131 -12.10 3.77 -13.23
CA THR A 131 -12.23 3.15 -14.55
C THR A 131 -11.95 1.66 -14.43
N LYS A 132 -12.85 0.80 -14.93
CA LYS A 132 -12.71 -0.68 -14.90
C LYS A 132 -11.41 -1.15 -15.53
N GLU A 133 -10.90 -0.36 -16.47
CA GLU A 133 -9.74 -0.64 -17.31
C GLU A 133 -8.40 -0.29 -16.62
N ALA A 134 -8.44 0.33 -15.42
CA ALA A 134 -7.27 0.51 -14.58
C ALA A 134 -6.74 -0.81 -13.96
N TRP A 135 -7.46 -1.93 -14.15
CA TRP A 135 -7.18 -3.20 -13.48
C TRP A 135 -7.01 -4.31 -14.52
N ILE A 136 -5.86 -4.99 -14.50
CA ILE A 136 -5.56 -6.03 -15.48
C ILE A 136 -6.08 -7.37 -14.93
N GLY A 137 -7.28 -7.74 -15.38
CA GLY A 137 -7.95 -9.00 -15.02
C GLY A 137 -8.69 -8.96 -13.68
N HIS A 138 -9.42 -10.04 -13.38
CA HIS A 138 -10.17 -10.23 -12.13
C HIS A 138 -9.24 -10.58 -10.95
N TYR A 139 -8.15 -9.84 -10.75
CA TYR A 139 -7.22 -10.19 -9.67
C TYR A 139 -7.91 -10.10 -8.32
N HIS A 140 -7.95 -11.26 -7.69
CA HIS A 140 -8.89 -11.59 -6.64
C HIS A 140 -8.55 -10.95 -5.29
N ALA A 141 -7.28 -10.58 -5.04
CA ALA A 141 -6.80 -10.04 -3.76
C ALA A 141 -7.51 -8.74 -3.33
N LEU A 142 -8.04 -7.97 -4.29
CA LEU A 142 -8.82 -6.76 -4.02
C LEU A 142 -10.33 -6.97 -4.26
N ARG A 143 -10.76 -8.15 -4.72
CA ARG A 143 -12.16 -8.42 -5.10
C ARG A 143 -13.16 -8.28 -3.94
N HIS A 144 -12.72 -8.39 -2.67
CA HIS A 144 -13.56 -8.09 -1.50
C HIS A 144 -13.96 -6.62 -1.39
N LEU A 145 -13.11 -5.74 -1.93
CA LEU A 145 -13.38 -4.32 -2.00
C LEU A 145 -14.17 -4.00 -3.29
N HIS A 146 -14.06 -4.82 -4.35
CA HIS A 146 -14.59 -4.56 -5.69
C HIS A 146 -15.91 -5.25 -6.08
N ASN A 147 -16.77 -5.64 -5.13
CA ASN A 147 -18.13 -6.02 -5.54
C ASN A 147 -18.95 -4.84 -6.13
N ASP A 148 -18.42 -3.61 -6.07
CA ASP A 148 -18.99 -2.42 -6.71
C ASP A 148 -17.98 -1.71 -7.65
N ASP A 149 -17.93 -2.11 -8.91
CA ASP A 149 -17.62 -1.30 -10.12
C ASP A 149 -16.41 -0.31 -10.17
N GLY A 150 -15.46 -0.30 -9.25
CA GLY A 150 -14.30 0.61 -9.28
C GLY A 150 -14.41 1.86 -8.42
N ARG A 151 -15.44 1.94 -7.57
CA ARG A 151 -15.79 3.14 -6.82
C ARG A 151 -14.67 3.67 -5.92
N ALA A 152 -14.58 4.99 -5.79
CA ALA A 152 -13.58 5.67 -4.96
C ALA A 152 -13.52 5.17 -3.51
N GLU A 153 -14.68 4.89 -2.88
CA GLU A 153 -14.76 4.37 -1.51
C GLU A 153 -14.09 3.01 -1.33
N THR A 154 -14.14 2.15 -2.34
CA THR A 154 -13.56 0.81 -2.36
C THR A 154 -12.03 0.89 -2.36
N TYR A 155 -11.48 1.78 -3.18
CA TYR A 155 -10.04 2.04 -3.19
C TYR A 155 -9.56 2.61 -1.85
N LEU A 156 -10.31 3.57 -1.29
CA LEU A 156 -10.01 4.17 0.02
C LEU A 156 -10.06 3.15 1.15
N ALA A 157 -11.07 2.26 1.16
CA ALA A 157 -11.16 1.18 2.12
C ALA A 157 -9.97 0.24 2.01
N GLY A 158 -9.54 -0.13 0.80
CA GLY A 158 -8.32 -0.90 0.58
C GLY A 158 -7.07 -0.23 1.14
N LEU A 159 -6.92 1.06 0.89
CA LEU A 159 -5.80 1.85 1.39
C LEU A 159 -5.77 1.93 2.93
N LEU A 160 -6.94 2.07 3.56
CA LEU A 160 -7.08 2.01 5.02
C LEU A 160 -6.74 0.61 5.57
N MET A 161 -7.19 -0.45 4.89
CA MET A 161 -6.90 -1.83 5.28
C MET A 161 -5.41 -2.14 5.14
N GLN A 162 -4.74 -1.69 4.08
CA GLN A 162 -3.28 -1.82 3.90
C GLN A 162 -2.52 -1.11 5.03
N ALA A 163 -2.94 0.10 5.39
CA ALA A 163 -2.33 0.83 6.50
C ALA A 163 -2.50 0.13 7.85
N LEU A 164 -3.70 -0.37 8.14
CA LEU A 164 -3.98 -1.16 9.34
C LEU A 164 -3.14 -2.45 9.35
N TRP A 165 -3.09 -3.14 8.22
CA TRP A 165 -2.35 -4.39 8.07
C TRP A 165 -0.85 -4.21 8.26
N ALA A 166 -0.29 -3.13 7.71
CA ALA A 166 1.11 -2.76 7.94
C ALA A 166 1.39 -2.52 9.43
N TRP A 167 0.48 -1.82 10.12
CA TRP A 167 0.62 -1.54 11.54
C TRP A 167 0.54 -2.81 12.38
N GLU A 168 -0.42 -3.69 12.11
CA GLU A 168 -0.60 -4.93 12.88
C GLU A 168 0.55 -5.92 12.70
N THR A 169 1.06 -6.04 11.47
CA THR A 169 2.17 -6.93 11.14
C THR A 169 3.55 -6.32 11.42
N ALA A 170 3.60 -5.08 11.94
CA ALA A 170 4.80 -4.30 12.13
C ALA A 170 5.65 -4.16 10.84
N ALA A 171 4.99 -4.23 9.68
CA ALA A 171 5.58 -3.97 8.38
C ALA A 171 5.67 -2.46 8.11
N VAL A 172 6.49 -2.09 7.14
CA VAL A 172 6.56 -0.71 6.65
C VAL A 172 5.49 -0.50 5.59
N LEU A 173 4.63 0.50 5.77
CA LEU A 173 3.68 0.91 4.74
C LEU A 173 4.42 1.70 3.66
N VAL A 174 4.33 1.27 2.40
CA VAL A 174 4.98 1.93 1.26
C VAL A 174 3.92 2.53 0.35
N LEU A 175 3.99 3.83 0.12
CA LEU A 175 3.01 4.60 -0.64
C LEU A 175 3.68 5.33 -1.80
N ALA A 176 2.94 5.49 -2.89
CA ALA A 176 3.22 6.56 -3.83
C ALA A 176 2.82 7.92 -3.24
N GLU A 177 3.40 9.00 -3.76
CA GLU A 177 3.08 10.35 -3.28
C GLU A 177 1.57 10.67 -3.32
N CYS A 178 0.89 10.28 -4.41
CA CYS A 178 -0.54 10.45 -4.58
C CYS A 178 -1.38 9.81 -3.46
N ASP A 179 -1.06 8.57 -3.10
CA ASP A 179 -1.84 7.80 -2.12
C ASP A 179 -1.65 8.33 -0.70
N ARG A 180 -0.48 8.92 -0.45
CA ARG A 180 -0.22 9.67 0.77
C ARG A 180 -1.04 10.95 0.85
N PHE A 181 -1.27 11.69 -0.24
CA PHE A 181 -2.19 12.84 -0.25
C PHE A 181 -3.60 12.41 0.15
N ILE A 182 -4.07 11.29 -0.39
CA ILE A 182 -5.39 10.73 -0.09
C ILE A 182 -5.55 10.43 1.41
N LEU A 183 -4.60 9.69 2.00
CA LEU A 183 -4.63 9.37 3.44
C LEU A 183 -4.50 10.62 4.33
N ALA A 184 -3.71 11.61 3.91
CA ALA A 184 -3.57 12.87 4.63
C ALA A 184 -4.87 13.69 4.61
N ASP A 185 -5.55 13.78 3.47
CA ASP A 185 -6.85 14.46 3.33
C ASP A 185 -7.92 13.76 4.16
N LEU A 186 -7.98 12.42 4.10
CA LEU A 186 -8.86 11.61 4.94
C LEU A 186 -8.63 11.91 6.42
N GLY A 187 -7.37 11.91 6.86
CA GLY A 187 -7.00 12.28 8.22
C GLY A 187 -7.44 13.69 8.60
N ALA A 188 -7.31 14.65 7.69
CA ALA A 188 -7.76 16.03 7.91
C ALA A 188 -9.28 16.14 8.06
N ILE A 189 -10.07 15.42 7.25
CA ILE A 189 -11.53 15.35 7.34
C ILE A 189 -11.94 14.76 8.70
N LEU A 190 -11.36 13.63 9.08
CA LEU A 190 -11.66 12.96 10.36
C LEU A 190 -11.34 13.87 11.56
N VAL A 191 -10.22 14.59 11.54
CA VAL A 191 -9.86 15.53 12.60
C VAL A 191 -10.80 16.74 12.63
N LYS A 192 -11.08 17.36 11.47
CA LYS A 192 -11.95 18.52 11.35
C LYS A 192 -13.34 18.23 11.89
N ASN A 193 -13.89 17.07 11.56
CA ASN A 193 -15.22 16.65 11.96
C ASN A 193 -15.26 15.95 13.33
N ARG A 194 -14.09 15.75 13.97
CA ARG A 194 -13.90 15.02 15.23
C ARG A 194 -14.51 13.61 15.21
N TRP A 195 -14.54 12.95 14.06
CA TRP A 195 -15.18 11.65 13.96
C TRP A 195 -14.37 10.56 14.66
N PRO A 196 -15.06 9.61 15.33
CA PRO A 196 -14.42 8.44 15.87
C PRO A 196 -13.94 7.53 14.73
N ARG A 197 -12.84 6.81 14.98
CA ARG A 197 -12.28 5.85 14.03
C ARG A 197 -12.58 4.43 14.51
N PRO A 198 -12.96 3.51 13.62
CA PRO A 198 -13.16 2.11 13.96
C PRO A 198 -11.86 1.41 14.39
N PHE A 199 -10.76 1.77 13.74
CA PHE A 199 -9.44 1.19 13.93
C PHE A 199 -8.36 2.27 13.83
N ALA A 200 -7.11 1.86 14.05
CA ALA A 200 -5.97 2.76 14.01
C ALA A 200 -5.70 3.25 12.57
N ILE A 201 -5.82 4.56 12.35
CA ILE A 201 -5.53 5.22 11.07
C ILE A 201 -4.27 6.08 11.24
N PRO A 202 -3.24 5.97 10.39
CA PRO A 202 -2.02 6.76 10.51
C PRO A 202 -2.24 8.24 10.18
N ASP A 203 -1.59 9.13 10.92
CA ASP A 203 -1.55 10.56 10.65
C ASP A 203 -0.41 10.90 9.69
N LEU A 204 -0.73 10.94 8.39
CA LEU A 204 0.23 11.26 7.33
C LEU A 204 0.25 12.74 6.93
N ARG A 205 -0.47 13.62 7.65
CA ARG A 205 -0.64 15.03 7.25
C ARG A 205 0.67 15.83 7.20
N TYR A 206 1.68 15.39 7.94
CA TYR A 206 2.99 16.03 8.04
C TYR A 206 4.09 15.29 7.27
N MET A 207 3.72 14.24 6.52
CA MET A 207 4.63 13.53 5.64
C MET A 207 4.40 14.08 4.22
N GLY A 208 5.45 14.46 3.50
CA GLY A 208 5.32 15.02 2.13
C GLY A 208 6.01 16.38 1.97
N PRO A 209 5.84 17.06 0.82
CA PRO A 209 6.50 18.34 0.54
C PRO A 209 6.08 19.47 1.49
N PRO A 210 6.97 20.44 1.79
CA PRO A 210 8.39 20.44 1.42
C PRO A 210 9.16 19.37 2.22
N HIS A 211 9.95 18.56 1.53
CA HIS A 211 10.67 17.45 2.14
C HIS A 211 11.81 17.96 3.03
N ASP A 212 11.83 17.55 4.29
CA ASP A 212 12.96 17.78 5.19
C ASP A 212 14.06 16.74 4.90
N GLU A 213 15.29 17.20 4.61
CA GLU A 213 16.48 16.38 4.36
C GLU A 213 16.75 15.35 5.47
N LYS A 214 16.22 15.58 6.68
CA LYS A 214 16.30 14.63 7.80
C LYS A 214 15.50 13.35 7.58
N ILE A 215 14.39 13.44 6.85
CA ILE A 215 13.45 12.34 6.61
C ILE A 215 13.42 11.89 5.15
N CYS A 216 14.02 12.66 4.23
CA CYS A 216 14.09 12.31 2.82
C CYS A 216 15.51 12.05 2.33
N GLY A 217 15.67 11.22 1.30
CA GLY A 217 16.95 10.99 0.66
C GLY A 217 16.84 10.28 -0.68
N PRO A 218 17.93 10.27 -1.47
CA PRO A 218 17.96 9.59 -2.76
C PRO A 218 17.93 8.06 -2.59
N LEU A 219 17.06 7.41 -3.32
CA LEU A 219 17.02 5.96 -3.47
C LEU A 219 17.42 5.59 -4.90
N VAL A 220 18.24 4.55 -5.05
CA VAL A 220 18.59 4.00 -6.37
C VAL A 220 17.35 3.38 -6.99
N ASN A 221 17.01 3.83 -8.19
CA ASN A 221 16.01 3.18 -9.02
C ASN A 221 16.64 1.97 -9.72
N LEU A 222 16.19 0.77 -9.36
CA LEU A 222 16.67 -0.47 -9.97
C LEU A 222 16.02 -0.73 -11.34
N ARG A 223 14.92 -0.03 -11.65
CA ARG A 223 14.16 -0.14 -12.92
C ARG A 223 13.86 -1.58 -13.33
N PRO A 224 13.27 -2.41 -12.45
CA PRO A 224 12.88 -3.75 -12.84
C PRO A 224 11.83 -3.68 -13.96
N ALA A 225 12.03 -4.47 -15.01
CA ALA A 225 11.09 -4.54 -16.13
C ALA A 225 9.87 -5.42 -15.83
N ASP A 226 10.04 -6.42 -14.95
CA ASP A 226 9.04 -7.43 -14.60
C ASP A 226 9.34 -8.06 -13.22
N LEU A 227 8.46 -8.96 -12.75
CA LEU A 227 8.67 -9.69 -11.50
C LEU A 227 9.89 -10.61 -11.46
N PRO A 228 10.21 -11.39 -12.52
CA PRO A 228 11.47 -12.14 -12.57
C PRO A 228 12.70 -11.25 -12.34
N THR A 229 12.71 -10.03 -12.88
CA THR A 229 13.79 -9.06 -12.67
C THR A 229 13.85 -8.59 -11.21
N VAL A 230 12.70 -8.36 -10.56
CA VAL A 230 12.63 -8.05 -9.13
C VAL A 230 13.29 -9.15 -8.29
N GLU A 231 12.96 -10.42 -8.57
CA GLU A 231 13.55 -11.56 -7.84
C GLU A 231 15.03 -11.73 -8.14
N ALA A 232 15.47 -11.51 -9.39
CA ALA A 232 16.88 -11.51 -9.74
C ALA A 232 17.66 -10.47 -8.93
N PHE A 233 17.19 -9.23 -8.88
CA PHE A 233 17.79 -8.17 -8.07
C PHE A 233 17.84 -8.51 -6.59
N ARG A 234 16.80 -9.14 -6.04
CA ARG A 234 16.80 -9.57 -4.63
C ARG A 234 17.93 -10.55 -4.31
N GLN A 235 18.37 -11.36 -5.28
CA GLN A 235 19.48 -12.31 -5.10
C GLN A 235 20.86 -11.67 -5.29
N GLU A 236 20.96 -10.52 -5.97
CA GLU A 236 22.21 -9.84 -6.25
C GLU A 236 22.93 -9.41 -4.94
N PRO A 237 24.20 -9.79 -4.72
CA PRO A 237 24.93 -9.41 -3.50
C PRO A 237 25.05 -7.91 -3.28
N SER A 238 25.25 -7.13 -4.36
CA SER A 238 25.35 -5.67 -4.30
C SER A 238 24.03 -5.02 -3.90
N VAL A 239 22.91 -5.51 -4.43
CA VAL A 239 21.56 -5.05 -4.07
C VAL A 239 21.24 -5.39 -2.61
N ARG A 240 21.61 -6.58 -2.13
CA ARG A 240 21.43 -6.96 -0.71
C ARG A 240 22.26 -6.11 0.26
N ALA A 241 23.50 -5.79 -0.10
CA ALA A 241 24.33 -4.88 0.67
C ALA A 241 23.72 -3.46 0.71
N TYR A 242 23.21 -2.99 -0.43
CA TYR A 242 22.50 -1.72 -0.51
C TYR A 242 21.22 -1.71 0.33
N ALA A 243 20.39 -2.75 0.19
CA ALA A 243 19.15 -2.94 0.93
C ALA A 243 19.37 -2.88 2.45
N THR A 244 20.45 -3.49 2.94
CA THR A 244 20.82 -3.42 4.38
C THR A 244 20.99 -1.98 4.84
N SER A 245 21.69 -1.15 4.06
CA SER A 245 21.91 0.27 4.38
C SER A 245 20.62 1.10 4.28
N VAL A 246 19.78 0.81 3.28
CA VAL A 246 18.46 1.45 3.13
C VAL A 246 17.56 1.12 4.31
N PHE A 247 17.53 -0.14 4.75
CA PHE A 247 16.76 -0.56 5.92
C PHE A 247 17.26 0.06 7.22
N ASP A 248 18.58 0.22 7.37
CA ASP A 248 19.15 0.92 8.50
C ASP A 248 18.70 2.38 8.55
N ALA A 249 18.63 3.05 7.39
CA ALA A 249 18.09 4.41 7.30
C ALA A 249 16.61 4.48 7.71
N ILE A 250 15.77 3.57 7.18
CA ILE A 250 14.33 3.53 7.46
C ILE A 250 14.04 3.19 8.93
N ARG A 251 14.76 2.20 9.48
CA ARG A 251 14.59 1.76 10.87
C ARG A 251 14.97 2.85 11.87
N ASN A 252 15.97 3.67 11.53
CA ASN A 252 16.46 4.78 12.34
C ASN A 252 15.91 6.14 11.88
N ALA A 253 14.80 6.18 11.14
CA ALA A 253 14.26 7.43 10.58
C ALA A 253 13.95 8.48 11.66
N GLU A 254 13.57 8.06 12.88
CA GLU A 254 13.33 8.97 14.01
C GLU A 254 14.59 9.75 14.46
N ALA A 255 15.78 9.26 14.12
CA ALA A 255 17.03 9.98 14.39
C ALA A 255 17.25 11.18 13.44
N GLY A 256 16.44 11.33 12.39
CA GLY A 256 16.50 12.48 11.48
C GLY A 256 17.74 12.51 10.58
N HIS A 257 18.23 11.33 10.20
CA HIS A 257 19.43 11.18 9.36
C HIS A 257 19.19 10.30 8.13
N VAL A 258 17.94 10.21 7.66
CA VAL A 258 17.56 9.37 6.50
C VAL A 258 18.36 9.80 5.27
N GLY A 259 18.34 11.08 4.92
CA GLY A 259 19.04 11.60 3.74
C GLY A 259 20.53 11.31 3.74
N ILE A 260 21.22 11.65 4.82
CA ILE A 260 22.66 11.40 4.99
C ILE A 260 22.99 9.91 4.88
N THR A 261 22.16 9.04 5.46
CA THR A 261 22.40 7.59 5.44
C THR A 261 22.19 7.03 4.04
N LEU A 262 21.13 7.45 3.33
CA LEU A 262 20.84 7.01 1.97
C LEU A 262 21.87 7.54 0.96
N GLU A 263 22.35 8.77 1.11
CA GLU A 263 23.43 9.30 0.28
C GLU A 263 24.74 8.52 0.46
N LYS A 264 25.08 8.18 1.70
CA LYS A 264 26.26 7.35 2.00
C LYS A 264 26.10 5.95 1.40
N ALA A 265 24.92 5.35 1.57
CA ALA A 265 24.58 4.07 0.96
C ALA A 265 24.77 4.14 -0.56
N TYR A 266 24.19 5.14 -1.23
CA TYR A 266 24.33 5.36 -2.66
C TYR A 266 25.81 5.45 -3.11
N ARG A 267 26.63 6.25 -2.41
CA ARG A 267 28.07 6.38 -2.76
C ARG A 267 28.85 5.08 -2.56
N SER A 268 28.45 4.25 -1.59
CA SER A 268 29.13 2.99 -1.26
C SER A 268 28.82 1.86 -2.23
N VAL A 269 27.74 1.97 -3.00
CA VAL A 269 27.25 0.93 -3.90
C VAL A 269 28.13 0.73 -5.13
N GLY A 270 28.93 1.74 -5.52
CA GLY A 270 29.84 1.65 -6.65
C GLY A 270 29.14 1.24 -7.97
N PRO A 271 29.88 0.83 -9.02
CA PRO A 271 29.30 0.39 -10.29
C PRO A 271 28.57 -0.97 -10.21
N GLY A 272 28.38 -1.54 -9.01
CA GLY A 272 27.85 -2.89 -8.80
C GLY A 272 26.32 -2.98 -8.73
N VAL A 273 25.61 -1.85 -8.71
CA VAL A 273 24.14 -1.83 -8.87
C VAL A 273 23.83 -1.42 -10.31
N PRO A 274 22.97 -2.18 -11.02
CA PRO A 274 22.70 -1.98 -12.45
C PRO A 274 22.25 -0.54 -12.73
N ASP A 275 23.10 0.25 -13.41
CA ASP A 275 22.90 1.59 -14.02
C ASP A 275 21.88 2.56 -13.36
N GLY A 276 21.62 2.37 -12.06
CA GLY A 276 20.48 2.95 -11.37
C GLY A 276 20.76 4.41 -11.07
N ARG A 277 20.03 5.30 -11.77
CA ARG A 277 20.02 6.70 -11.39
C ARG A 277 19.29 6.84 -10.06
N ALA A 278 19.81 7.68 -9.17
CA ALA A 278 19.12 8.07 -7.95
C ALA A 278 18.01 9.08 -8.30
N ASP A 279 16.96 8.61 -8.98
CA ASP A 279 15.82 9.41 -9.44
C ASP A 279 14.52 9.12 -8.66
N ILE A 280 14.63 8.42 -7.53
CA ILE A 280 13.55 8.23 -6.57
C ILE A 280 13.92 9.00 -5.31
N THR A 281 13.02 9.86 -4.84
CA THR A 281 13.13 10.46 -3.51
C THR A 281 12.33 9.60 -2.53
N LEU A 282 13.03 9.02 -1.56
CA LEU A 282 12.42 8.24 -0.48
C LEU A 282 12.21 9.15 0.72
N VAL A 283 10.98 9.27 1.21
CA VAL A 283 10.63 9.93 2.47
C VAL A 283 10.25 8.86 3.49
N ALA A 284 10.96 8.74 4.60
CA ALA A 284 10.70 7.77 5.65
C ALA A 284 10.38 8.44 6.99
N ALA A 285 9.30 8.00 7.64
CA ALA A 285 8.89 8.52 8.93
C ALA A 285 8.21 7.45 9.80
N SER A 286 8.31 7.63 11.11
CA SER A 286 7.45 6.94 12.08
C SER A 286 6.26 7.84 12.41
N VAL A 287 5.08 7.45 11.98
CA VAL A 287 3.85 8.24 12.09
C VAL A 287 2.97 7.76 13.22
N ASN A 288 2.34 8.71 13.92
CA ASN A 288 1.40 8.40 14.98
C ASN A 288 0.07 7.92 14.39
N MET A 289 -0.69 7.17 15.19
CA MET A 289 -2.08 6.86 14.90
C MET A 289 -2.98 7.98 15.40
N PHE A 290 -4.05 8.27 14.67
CA PHE A 290 -5.11 9.11 15.20
C PHE A 290 -5.70 8.49 16.46
N SER A 291 -5.96 9.33 17.47
CA SER A 291 -6.61 8.94 18.71
C SER A 291 -8.11 9.24 18.64
N ASN A 292 -8.92 8.39 19.28
CA ASN A 292 -10.33 8.69 19.57
C ASN A 292 -10.49 9.55 20.84
N ALA A 293 -9.41 10.01 21.47
CA ALA A 293 -9.50 10.98 22.56
C ALA A 293 -10.11 12.30 22.06
N GLY A 294 -11.25 12.68 22.63
CA GLY A 294 -11.94 13.93 22.29
C GLY A 294 -12.69 13.92 20.95
N THR A 295 -12.90 12.74 20.34
CA THR A 295 -13.83 12.58 19.23
C THR A 295 -15.26 12.80 19.70
N VAL A 296 -16.10 13.31 18.80
CA VAL A 296 -17.50 13.59 19.06
C VAL A 296 -18.30 12.93 17.95
N THR A 297 -19.28 12.12 18.32
CA THR A 297 -20.29 11.67 17.37
C THR A 297 -21.14 12.89 17.00
N PRO A 298 -21.20 13.31 15.72
CA PRO A 298 -22.01 14.45 15.34
C PRO A 298 -23.45 14.24 15.79
N GLY A 299 -24.06 15.25 16.43
CA GLY A 299 -25.39 15.13 17.01
C GLY A 299 -26.41 14.63 15.98
N GLY A 300 -26.83 13.38 16.13
CA GLY A 300 -27.79 12.70 15.25
C GLY A 300 -27.21 11.59 14.37
N GLN A 301 -25.89 11.46 14.26
CA GLN A 301 -25.26 10.28 13.65
C GLN A 301 -25.05 9.19 14.73
N PRO A 302 -25.33 7.92 14.42
CA PRO A 302 -24.98 6.82 15.31
C PRO A 302 -23.45 6.76 15.46
N ASP A 303 -22.97 6.44 16.66
CA ASP A 303 -21.59 6.00 16.90
C ASP A 303 -21.57 4.50 16.61
N PRO A 304 -21.18 4.06 15.40
CA PRO A 304 -21.30 2.65 15.02
C PRO A 304 -20.41 1.85 15.96
N ASP A 305 -20.93 0.77 16.54
CA ASP A 305 -20.17 -0.15 17.41
C ASP A 305 -19.26 0.53 18.46
N ASP A 306 -19.74 1.67 18.99
CA ASP A 306 -19.07 2.44 20.04
C ASP A 306 -17.62 2.82 19.70
N TRP A 307 -17.36 3.20 18.44
CA TRP A 307 -16.03 3.56 17.96
C TRP A 307 -15.38 4.64 18.83
N SER A 308 -16.14 5.60 19.35
CA SER A 308 -15.61 6.66 20.22
C SER A 308 -14.92 6.12 21.49
N ASN A 309 -15.33 4.94 21.97
CA ASN A 309 -14.73 4.28 23.13
C ASN A 309 -13.57 3.35 22.78
N ARG A 310 -13.34 3.03 21.50
CA ARG A 310 -12.18 2.24 21.08
C ARG A 310 -10.87 2.96 21.42
N ARG A 311 -9.87 2.18 21.84
CA ARG A 311 -8.54 2.67 22.22
C ARG A 311 -7.49 1.89 21.44
N PHE A 312 -6.65 2.61 20.73
CA PHE A 312 -5.55 2.03 19.97
C PHE A 312 -4.27 2.06 20.81
N PRO A 313 -3.49 0.97 20.82
CA PRO A 313 -2.13 1.00 21.35
C PRO A 313 -1.33 2.21 20.87
N ALA A 314 -0.52 2.80 21.75
CA ALA A 314 0.38 3.91 21.44
C ALA A 314 1.62 3.47 20.64
N ARG A 315 1.40 2.69 19.57
CA ARG A 315 2.41 2.18 18.63
C ARG A 315 2.35 3.00 17.35
N LYS A 316 3.50 3.48 16.89
CA LYS A 316 3.64 4.17 15.60
C LYS A 316 3.70 3.19 14.44
N LEU A 317 3.30 3.64 13.25
CA LEU A 317 3.56 2.94 11.98
C LEU A 317 4.80 3.54 11.33
N ARG A 318 5.64 2.69 10.73
CA ARG A 318 6.70 3.16 9.83
C ARG A 318 6.11 3.27 8.43
N ALA A 319 6.29 4.43 7.81
CA ALA A 319 5.81 4.70 6.48
C ALA A 319 6.95 5.18 5.57
N ILE A 320 6.89 4.78 4.31
CA ILE A 320 7.72 5.26 3.21
C ILE A 320 6.79 5.89 2.17
N VAL A 321 7.18 7.06 1.67
CA VAL A 321 6.58 7.67 0.47
C VAL A 321 7.66 7.77 -0.60
N LEU A 322 7.31 7.32 -1.80
CA LEU A 322 8.16 7.40 -2.99
C LEU A 322 7.67 8.54 -3.88
N VAL A 323 8.59 9.44 -4.23
CA VAL A 323 8.40 10.59 -5.13
C VAL A 323 9.35 10.46 -6.31
#